data_AF-A0A7Y2KV89-F1
#
_entry.id   AF-A0A7Y2KV89-F1
#
_cell.length_a   1.000
_cell.length_b   1.000
_cell.length_c   1.000
_cell.angle_alpha   90.00
_cell.angle_beta   90.00
_cell.angle_gamma   90.00
#
_symmetry.space_group_name_H-M   'P 1'
#
loop_
_entity.id
_entity.type
_entity.pdbx_description
1 polymer ?
#
loop_
_entity_poly.entity_id
_entity_poly.type
_entity_poly.pdbx_seq_one_letter_code
_entity_poly.pdbx_strand_id
1 'polypeptide(L)' 'LGRYGILWQIAEARRLGLDALYLGYWIKNCKKMNYKTEYRPIELLINQRWSTVN' A
#
# COMPACT_ATOMS: atom_id res chain seq x y z
N LEU A 1 1.48 -1.48 -15.33
CA LEU A 1 0.62 -2.52 -14.73
C LEU A 1 0.55 -2.44 -13.20
N GLY A 2 1.67 -2.47 -12.46
CA GLY A 2 1.65 -2.43 -10.98
C GLY A 2 0.91 -1.24 -10.33
N ARG A 3 1.07 -0.02 -10.88
CA ARG A 3 0.36 1.19 -10.41
C ARG A 3 -1.16 1.12 -10.63
N TYR A 4 -1.59 0.64 -11.80
CA TYR A 4 -3.00 0.50 -12.14
C TYR A 4 -3.70 -0.52 -11.22
N GLY A 5 -3.03 -1.63 -10.93
CA GLY A 5 -3.55 -2.64 -10.00
C GLY A 5 -3.84 -2.08 -8.61
N ILE A 6 -2.96 -1.21 -8.08
CA ILE A 6 -3.19 -0.58 -6.77
C ILE A 6 -4.35 0.39 -6.80
N LEU A 7 -4.43 1.27 -7.81
CA LEU A 7 -5.54 2.21 -7.93
C LEU A 7 -6.89 1.49 -8.02
N TRP A 8 -6.94 0.40 -8.79
CA TRP A 8 -8.14 -0.43 -8.88
C TRP A 8 -8.50 -1.07 -7.52
N GLN A 9 -7.53 -1.65 -6.82
CA GLN A 9 -7.76 -2.23 -5.49
C GLN A 9 -8.21 -1.19 -4.46
N ILE A 10 -7.67 0.03 -4.51
CA ILE A 10 -8.12 1.15 -3.65
C ILE A 10 -9.58 1.49 -3.95
N ALA A 11 -9.93 1.63 -5.24
CA ALA A 11 -11.30 1.94 -5.64
C ALA A 11 -12.27 0.82 -5.19
N GLU A 12 -11.87 -0.44 -5.35
CA GLU A 12 -12.70 -1.58 -4.97
C GLU A 12 -12.85 -1.71 -3.44
N ALA A 13 -11.79 -1.51 -2.68
CA ALA A 13 -11.86 -1.47 -1.22
C ALA A 13 -12.82 -0.37 -0.73
N ARG A 14 -12.79 0.82 -1.36
CA ARG A 14 -13.73 1.90 -1.06
C ARG A 14 -15.16 1.53 -1.45
N ARG A 15 -15.37 0.87 -2.58
CA ARG A 15 -16.70 0.39 -3.02
C ARG A 15 -17.29 -0.63 -2.05
N LEU A 16 -16.45 -1.46 -1.45
CA LEU A 16 -16.83 -2.47 -0.46
C LEU A 16 -16.94 -1.92 0.97
N GLY A 17 -16.54 -0.67 1.22
CA GLY A 17 -16.55 -0.07 2.55
C GLY A 17 -15.48 -0.65 3.50
N LEU A 18 -14.35 -1.11 2.97
CA LEU A 18 -13.24 -1.62 3.77
C LEU A 18 -12.36 -0.49 4.29
N ASP A 19 -11.95 -0.59 5.55
CA ASP A 19 -11.11 0.42 6.21
C ASP A 19 -9.64 0.39 5.75
N ALA A 20 -9.17 -0.77 5.28
CA ALA A 20 -7.77 -0.98 4.93
C ALA A 20 -7.58 -1.90 3.72
N LEU A 21 -6.50 -1.67 2.98
CA LEU A 21 -6.04 -2.50 1.87
C LEU A 21 -4.60 -2.97 2.14
N TYR A 22 -4.40 -4.28 2.21
CA TYR A 22 -3.06 -4.85 2.36
C TYR A 22 -2.37 -4.99 1.01
N LEU A 23 -1.36 -4.15 0.76
CA LEU A 23 -0.61 -4.14 -0.50
C LEU A 23 0.51 -5.20 -0.56
N GLY A 24 0.63 -6.08 0.43
CA GLY A 24 1.70 -7.07 0.54
C GLY A 24 3.03 -6.49 1.02
N TYR A 25 4.07 -7.32 1.07
CA TYR A 25 5.40 -6.89 1.51
C TYR A 25 6.00 -5.83 0.56
N TRP A 26 6.90 -5.01 1.11
CA TRP A 26 7.66 -3.98 0.41
C TRP A 26 9.15 -4.13 0.71
N ILE A 27 9.98 -4.05 -0.34
CA ILE A 27 11.44 -4.12 -0.22
C ILE A 27 12.02 -2.75 -0.58
N LYS A 28 12.63 -2.09 0.41
CA LYS A 28 13.12 -0.70 0.33
C LYS A 28 14.01 -0.40 -0.88
N ASN A 29 14.85 -1.35 -1.30
CA ASN A 29 15.82 -1.16 -2.38
C ASN A 29 15.37 -1.73 -3.73
N CYS A 30 14.10 -2.14 -3.86
CA CYS A 30 13.56 -2.67 -5.11
C CYS A 30 12.90 -1.55 -5.93
N LYS A 31 13.58 -1.08 -6.99
CA LYS A 31 13.03 -0.05 -7.92
C LYS A 31 11.65 -0.41 -8.48
N LYS A 32 11.37 -1.71 -8.67
CA LYS A 32 10.07 -2.22 -9.13
C LYS A 32 8.96 -2.11 -8.06
N MET A 33 9.24 -1.72 -6.83
CA MET A 33 8.26 -1.65 -5.73
C MET A 33 8.14 -0.27 -5.10
N ASN A 34 8.95 0.71 -5.52
CA ASN A 34 8.90 2.08 -4.98
C ASN A 34 7.53 2.75 -5.15
N TYR A 35 6.75 2.35 -6.15
CA TYR A 35 5.43 2.93 -6.36
C TYR A 35 4.44 2.65 -5.22
N LYS A 36 4.62 1.59 -4.42
CA LYS A 36 3.71 1.27 -3.29
C LYS A 36 3.74 2.34 -2.20
N THR A 37 4.87 3.03 -2.04
CA THR A 37 5.05 4.07 -1.02
C THR A 37 4.66 5.46 -1.51
N GLU A 38 3.98 5.58 -2.65
CA GLU A 38 3.47 6.87 -3.18
C GLU A 38 2.01 7.14 -2.77
N TYR A 39 1.30 6.14 -2.23
CA TYR A 39 -0.11 6.27 -1.82
C TYR A 39 -0.20 6.69 -0.35
N ARG A 40 -1.21 7.51 -0.01
CA ARG A 40 -1.40 8.06 1.34
C ARG A 40 -2.88 8.00 1.78
N PRO A 41 -3.14 7.82 3.08
CA PRO A 41 -2.18 7.43 4.13
C PRO A 41 -1.67 6.00 3.92
N ILE A 42 -0.44 5.69 4.36
CA ILE A 42 0.11 4.33 4.32
C ILE A 42 0.76 3.98 5.66
N GLU A 43 0.56 2.74 6.07
CA GLU A 43 1.18 2.16 7.26
C GLU A 43 2.08 1.00 6.86
N LEU A 44 3.24 0.93 7.50
CA LEU A 44 4.17 -0.17 7.36
C LEU A 44 4.22 -0.96 8.66
N LEU A 45 4.10 -2.28 8.57
CA LEU A 45 4.38 -3.18 9.68
C LEU A 45 5.88 -3.45 9.72
N ILE A 46 6.58 -2.84 10.69
CA ILE A 46 8.03 -2.97 10.88
C ILE A 46 8.26 -3.49 12.28
N ASN A 47 8.99 -4.59 12.44
CA ASN A 47 9.25 -5.21 13.75
C ASN A 47 7.97 -5.41 14.58
N GLN A 48 6.90 -5.93 13.95
CA GLN A 48 5.59 -6.14 14.57
C GLN A 48 4.90 -4.87 15.09
N ARG A 49 5.31 -3.69 14.61
CA ARG A 49 4.69 -2.40 14.96
C ARG A 49 4.26 -1.68 13.70
N TRP A 50 3.03 -1.19 13.72
CA TRP A 50 2.52 -0.31 12.67
C TRP A 50 3.15 1.08 12.81
N SER A 51 3.65 1.61 11.70
CA SER A 51 4.21 2.95 11.61
C SER A 51 3.64 3.65 10.39
N THR A 52 3.00 4.80 10.61
CA THR A 52 2.49 5.65 9.53
C THR A 52 3.66 6.35 8.85
N VAL A 53 3.71 6.28 7.52
CA VAL A 53 4.69 7.01 6.73
C VAL A 53 3.98 8.15 6.02
N ASN A 54 4.32 9.39 6.41
CA ASN A 54 3.92 10.60 5.70
C ASN A 54 4.83 10.85 4.50
#